data_AF-A0A3B9GHM6-F1
#
_entry.id   AF-A0A3B9GHM6-F1
#
_cell.length_a   1.000
_cell.length_b   1.000
_cell.length_c   1.000
_cell.angle_alpha   90.00
_cell.angle_beta   90.00
_cell.angle_gamma   90.00
#
_symmetry.space_group_name_H-M   'P 1'
#
loop_
_entity.id
_entity.type
_entity.pdbx_description
1 polymer ?
#
loop_
_entity_poly.entity_id
_entity_poly.type
_entity_poly.pdbx_seq_one_letter_code
_entity_poly.pdbx_strand_id
1 'polypeptide(L)'
;MEPIVATEPVAEPEPAGFNPDLVSVELKQTTFADISVLIETLNTIIRRRDFEGWTTYLTADYASYYSDPAVLAEMSQEPALKRYNVVLRSMRDFFTNVVYPSRQNMRVDDIEFIDENKVRAITINSKEERLVLYNLEKIGDTWKIAIWR
;
A
#
# COMPACT_ATOMS: atom_id res chain seq x y z
N MET A 1 -2.17 -29.87 -53.26
CA MET A 1 -1.77 -29.76 -51.84
C MET A 1 -1.48 -28.30 -51.59
N GLU A 2 -2.50 -27.57 -51.17
CA GLU A 2 -2.39 -26.18 -50.76
C GLU A 2 -2.00 -26.15 -49.27
N PRO A 3 -1.01 -25.36 -48.84
CA PRO A 3 -0.69 -25.23 -47.43
C PRO A 3 -1.74 -24.37 -46.74
N ILE A 4 -2.26 -24.91 -45.64
CA ILE A 4 -3.16 -24.29 -44.67
C ILE A 4 -2.60 -22.95 -44.16
N VAL A 5 -3.39 -21.90 -44.31
CA VAL A 5 -3.18 -20.59 -43.68
C VAL A 5 -3.31 -20.78 -42.17
N ALA A 6 -2.21 -20.58 -41.45
CA ALA A 6 -2.23 -20.51 -40.00
C ALA A 6 -2.95 -19.23 -39.59
N THR A 7 -4.13 -19.37 -38.97
CA THR A 7 -4.82 -18.28 -38.27
C THR A 7 -3.92 -17.79 -37.14
N GLU A 8 -3.39 -16.59 -37.28
CA GLU A 8 -2.77 -15.83 -36.20
C GLU A 8 -3.80 -15.70 -35.05
N PRO A 9 -3.41 -15.95 -33.79
CA PRO A 9 -4.30 -15.69 -32.66
C PRO A 9 -4.57 -14.20 -32.61
N VAL A 10 -5.84 -13.83 -32.78
CA VAL A 10 -6.35 -12.48 -32.53
C VAL A 10 -5.98 -12.13 -31.09
N ALA A 11 -4.99 -11.25 -30.93
CA ALA A 11 -4.65 -10.67 -29.65
C ALA A 11 -5.91 -9.99 -29.09
N GLU A 12 -6.39 -10.54 -27.98
CA GLU A 12 -7.41 -9.92 -27.14
C GLU A 12 -6.95 -8.48 -26.86
N PRO A 13 -7.76 -7.44 -27.11
CA PRO A 13 -7.33 -6.08 -26.84
C PRO A 13 -7.04 -5.99 -25.34
N GLU A 14 -5.77 -5.77 -25.00
CA GLU A 14 -5.34 -5.44 -23.65
C GLU A 14 -6.29 -4.34 -23.15
N PRO A 15 -6.95 -4.50 -21.98
CA PRO A 15 -7.86 -3.48 -21.49
C PRO A 15 -7.06 -2.18 -21.47
N ALA A 16 -7.58 -1.14 -22.15
CA ALA A 16 -6.90 0.14 -22.33
C ALA A 16 -6.28 0.56 -20.98
N GLY A 17 -4.97 0.34 -20.85
CA GLY A 17 -4.28 0.47 -19.57
C GLY A 17 -4.44 1.89 -19.09
N PHE A 18 -4.74 2.07 -17.81
CA PHE A 18 -4.70 3.39 -17.20
C PHE A 18 -3.33 4.02 -17.48
N ASN A 19 -3.33 5.19 -18.11
CA ASN A 19 -2.10 5.92 -18.42
C ASN A 19 -1.89 7.00 -17.35
N PRO A 20 -0.96 6.79 -16.39
CA PRO A 20 -0.72 7.75 -15.32
C PRO A 20 -0.26 9.12 -15.84
N ASP A 21 0.36 9.18 -17.02
CA ASP A 21 0.79 10.42 -17.67
C ASP A 21 -0.36 11.30 -18.17
N LEU A 22 -1.58 10.75 -18.29
CA LEU A 22 -2.78 11.51 -18.66
C LEU A 22 -3.47 12.15 -17.45
N VAL A 23 -3.02 11.86 -16.23
CA VAL A 23 -3.54 12.48 -15.01
C VAL A 23 -3.19 13.97 -15.02
N SER A 24 -4.22 14.81 -14.94
CA SER A 24 -4.04 16.26 -14.86
C SER A 24 -3.23 16.66 -13.62
N VAL A 25 -2.37 17.67 -13.77
CA VAL A 25 -1.54 18.19 -12.68
C VAL A 25 -2.39 18.60 -11.47
N GLU A 26 -3.55 19.20 -11.71
CA GLU A 26 -4.50 19.59 -10.66
C GLU A 26 -5.03 18.39 -9.86
N LEU A 27 -5.36 17.28 -10.53
CA LEU A 27 -5.81 16.05 -9.87
C LEU A 27 -4.67 15.45 -9.04
N LYS A 28 -3.46 15.43 -9.58
CA LYS A 28 -2.27 14.96 -8.86
C LYS A 28 -2.00 15.81 -7.62
N GLN A 29 -2.05 17.14 -7.73
CA GLN A 29 -1.83 18.05 -6.59
C GLN A 29 -2.90 17.89 -5.51
N THR A 30 -4.17 17.82 -5.91
CA THR A 30 -5.29 17.63 -4.97
C THR A 30 -5.17 16.29 -4.24
N THR A 31 -4.87 15.22 -4.98
CA THR A 31 -4.70 13.87 -4.40
C THR A 31 -3.48 13.81 -3.49
N PHE A 32 -2.38 14.48 -3.86
CA PHE A 32 -1.19 14.57 -3.02
C PHE A 32 -1.47 15.29 -1.70
N ALA A 33 -2.23 16.38 -1.74
CA ALA A 33 -2.62 17.11 -0.54
C ALA A 33 -3.49 16.24 0.38
N ASP A 34 -4.47 15.54 -0.17
CA ASP A 34 -5.36 14.62 0.58
C ASP A 34 -4.56 13.49 1.24
N ILE A 35 -3.67 12.84 0.48
CA ILE A 35 -2.80 11.78 0.99
C ILE A 35 -1.85 12.31 2.06
N SER A 36 -1.31 13.53 1.90
CA SER A 36 -0.44 14.13 2.91
C SER A 36 -1.17 14.26 4.26
N VAL A 37 -2.42 14.77 4.24
CA VAL A 37 -3.26 14.86 5.45
C VAL A 37 -3.57 13.47 6.02
N LEU A 38 -3.84 12.48 5.17
CA LEU A 38 -4.03 11.09 5.59
C LEU A 38 -2.78 10.55 6.32
N ILE A 39 -1.58 10.75 5.77
CA ILE A 39 -0.33 10.29 6.39
C ILE A 39 -0.10 10.97 7.73
N GLU A 40 -0.34 12.28 7.85
CA GLU A 40 -0.24 12.98 9.14
C GLU A 40 -1.24 12.47 10.18
N THR A 41 -2.46 12.15 9.74
CA THR A 41 -3.50 11.53 10.58
C THR A 41 -3.06 10.15 11.06
N LEU A 42 -2.56 9.31 10.14
CA LEU A 42 -2.03 7.99 10.46
C LEU A 42 -0.84 8.07 11.43
N ASN A 43 0.10 8.99 11.23
CA ASN A 43 1.21 9.21 12.16
C ASN A 43 0.70 9.53 13.57
N THR A 44 -0.36 10.32 13.70
CA THR A 44 -0.93 10.67 15.01
C THR A 44 -1.59 9.47 15.68
N ILE A 45 -2.36 8.68 14.93
CA ILE A 45 -2.99 7.44 15.40
C ILE A 45 -1.90 6.44 15.84
N ILE A 46 -0.89 6.23 14.99
CA ILE A 46 0.20 5.29 15.23
C ILE A 46 1.02 5.71 16.46
N ARG A 47 1.38 7.00 16.60
CA ARG A 47 2.08 7.50 17.79
C ARG A 47 1.31 7.29 19.09
N ARG A 48 -0.02 7.37 19.03
CA ARG A 48 -0.92 7.07 20.17
C ARG A 48 -1.13 5.58 20.41
N ARG A 49 -0.55 4.71 19.56
CA ARG A 49 -0.77 3.26 19.54
C ARG A 49 -2.25 2.89 19.43
N ASP A 50 -3.02 3.73 18.75
CA ASP A 50 -4.44 3.55 18.55
C ASP A 50 -4.70 2.54 17.43
N PHE A 51 -4.69 1.26 17.81
CA PHE A 51 -4.93 0.16 16.89
C PHE A 51 -6.31 0.24 16.24
N GLU A 52 -7.35 0.57 17.01
CA GLU A 52 -8.72 0.62 16.49
C GLU A 52 -8.87 1.74 15.46
N GLY A 53 -8.38 2.94 15.78
CA GLY A 53 -8.32 4.06 14.84
C GLY A 53 -7.48 3.74 13.60
N TRP A 54 -6.39 2.97 13.73
CA TRP A 54 -5.59 2.58 12.57
C TRP A 54 -6.36 1.62 11.65
N THR A 55 -7.11 0.65 12.21
CA THR A 55 -7.86 -0.33 11.41
C THR A 55 -8.94 0.29 10.52
N THR A 56 -9.47 1.47 10.85
CA THR A 56 -10.49 2.13 10.02
C THR A 56 -9.97 2.59 8.65
N TYR A 57 -8.65 2.83 8.57
CA TYR A 57 -7.96 3.24 7.35
C TYR A 57 -7.43 2.06 6.53
N LEU A 58 -7.78 0.83 6.89
CA LEU A 58 -7.34 -0.36 6.16
C LEU A 58 -8.45 -0.84 5.23
N THR A 59 -8.04 -1.36 4.08
CA THR A 59 -8.92 -2.18 3.24
C THR A 59 -9.26 -3.49 3.95
N ALA A 60 -10.38 -4.10 3.57
CA ALA A 60 -10.79 -5.39 4.12
C ALA A 60 -9.77 -6.50 3.82
N ASP A 61 -9.17 -6.49 2.62
CA ASP A 61 -8.14 -7.46 2.24
C ASP A 61 -6.88 -7.32 3.11
N TYR A 62 -6.41 -6.09 3.31
CA TYR A 62 -5.26 -5.82 4.17
C TYR A 62 -5.51 -6.33 5.60
N ALA A 63 -6.68 -6.03 6.16
CA ALA A 63 -7.05 -6.47 7.50
C ALA A 63 -7.15 -8.00 7.59
N SER A 64 -7.75 -8.64 6.59
CA SER A 64 -7.87 -10.10 6.53
C SER A 64 -6.51 -10.77 6.43
N TYR A 65 -5.60 -10.24 5.61
CA TYR A 65 -4.26 -10.80 5.42
C TYR A 65 -3.42 -10.78 6.70
N TYR A 66 -3.31 -9.62 7.34
CA TYR A 66 -2.51 -9.47 8.56
C TYR A 66 -3.24 -9.95 9.83
N SER A 67 -4.44 -10.53 9.67
CA SER A 67 -5.11 -11.30 10.72
C SER A 67 -4.88 -12.80 10.59
N ASP A 68 -4.37 -13.28 9.45
CA ASP A 68 -4.12 -14.70 9.22
C ASP A 68 -2.92 -15.20 10.03
N PRO A 69 -3.06 -16.29 10.82
CA PRO A 69 -2.01 -16.78 11.68
C PRO A 69 -0.81 -17.34 10.91
N ALA A 70 -0.99 -17.88 9.70
CA ALA A 70 0.11 -18.39 8.89
C ALA A 70 0.96 -17.23 8.35
N VAL A 71 0.31 -16.15 7.90
CA VAL A 71 0.99 -14.92 7.48
C VAL A 71 1.80 -14.33 8.64
N LEU A 72 1.18 -14.20 9.82
CA LEU A 72 1.87 -13.66 11.00
C LEU A 72 3.03 -14.56 11.47
N ALA A 73 2.89 -15.88 11.35
CA ALA A 73 3.95 -16.82 11.67
C ALA A 73 5.14 -16.71 10.70
N GLU A 74 4.87 -16.53 9.40
CA GLU A 74 5.89 -16.27 8.38
C GLU A 74 6.62 -14.95 8.65
N MET A 75 5.88 -13.87 8.90
CA MET A 75 6.47 -12.57 9.23
C MET A 75 7.31 -12.62 10.51
N SER A 76 6.89 -13.40 11.50
CA SER A 76 7.69 -13.62 12.71
C SER A 76 9.05 -14.26 12.42
N GLN A 77 9.24 -14.84 11.23
CA GLN A 77 10.53 -15.37 10.81
C GLN A 77 11.48 -14.31 10.25
N GLU A 78 11.04 -13.07 10.05
CA GLU A 78 11.91 -12.01 9.54
C GLU A 78 13.10 -11.77 10.48
N PRO A 79 14.32 -11.52 9.94
CA PRO A 79 15.54 -11.36 10.75
C PRO A 79 15.41 -10.29 11.84
N ALA A 80 14.69 -9.20 11.54
CA ALA A 80 14.44 -8.12 12.48
C ALA A 80 13.65 -8.60 13.70
N LEU A 81 12.56 -9.36 13.50
CA LEU A 81 11.71 -9.85 14.59
C LEU A 81 12.35 -11.03 15.33
N LYS A 82 13.00 -11.95 14.62
CA LYS A 82 13.77 -13.05 15.20
C LYS A 82 14.86 -12.57 16.15
N ARG A 83 15.60 -11.52 15.75
CA ARG A 83 16.70 -10.97 16.57
C ARG A 83 16.22 -10.49 17.94
N TYR A 84 15.00 -9.98 18.03
CA TYR A 84 14.39 -9.52 19.27
C TYR A 84 13.43 -10.54 19.90
N ASN A 85 13.39 -11.76 19.37
CA ASN A 85 12.53 -12.85 19.83
C ASN A 85 11.03 -12.47 19.86
N VAL A 86 10.61 -11.61 18.92
CA VAL A 86 9.23 -11.14 18.76
C VAL A 86 8.45 -12.15 17.93
N VAL A 87 7.28 -12.54 18.40
CA VAL A 87 6.37 -13.47 17.70
C VAL A 87 5.02 -12.79 17.54
N LEU A 88 4.62 -12.58 16.29
CA LEU A 88 3.34 -11.96 15.94
C LEU A 88 2.23 -13.02 16.06
N ARG A 89 1.34 -12.82 17.02
CA ARG A 89 0.20 -13.74 17.26
C ARG A 89 -1.14 -13.17 16.83
N SER A 90 -1.19 -11.87 16.53
CA SER A 90 -2.40 -11.16 16.18
C SER A 90 -2.04 -9.91 15.38
N MET A 91 -3.01 -9.37 14.65
CA MET A 91 -2.84 -8.11 13.92
C MET A 91 -2.45 -6.94 14.83
N ARG A 92 -2.91 -6.93 16.10
CA ARG A 92 -2.48 -5.95 17.11
C ARG A 92 -1.00 -6.08 17.47
N ASP A 93 -0.47 -7.30 17.48
CA ASP A 93 0.96 -7.56 17.69
C ASP A 93 1.76 -7.06 16.50
N PHE A 94 1.29 -7.34 15.27
CA PHE A 94 1.86 -6.79 14.04
C PHE A 94 1.87 -5.26 14.07
N PHE A 95 0.76 -4.63 14.44
CA PHE A 95 0.69 -3.17 14.58
C PHE A 95 1.71 -2.64 15.59
N THR A 96 1.80 -3.28 16.76
CA THR A 96 2.64 -2.79 17.86
C THR A 96 4.14 -2.98 17.60
N ASN A 97 4.52 -4.10 16.99
CA ASN A 97 5.93 -4.48 16.83
C ASN A 97 6.50 -4.15 15.45
N VAL A 98 5.65 -3.94 14.44
CA VAL A 98 6.08 -3.65 13.06
C VAL A 98 5.63 -2.26 12.65
N VAL A 99 4.32 -2.00 12.65
CA VAL A 99 3.78 -0.72 12.13
C VAL A 99 4.22 0.46 13.00
N TYR A 100 4.05 0.38 14.31
CA TYR A 100 4.41 1.44 15.24
C TYR A 100 5.86 1.89 15.14
N PRO A 101 6.88 1.01 15.29
CA PRO A 101 8.27 1.45 15.23
C PRO A 101 8.66 1.94 13.82
N SER A 102 8.13 1.34 12.76
CA SER A 102 8.50 1.68 11.38
C SER A 102 7.77 2.89 10.80
N ARG A 103 6.58 3.25 11.31
CA ARG A 103 5.68 4.22 10.65
C ARG A 103 5.26 5.42 11.50
N GLN A 104 5.78 5.57 12.72
CA GLN A 104 5.36 6.65 13.64
C GLN A 104 5.72 8.08 13.21
N ASN A 105 6.67 8.27 12.29
CA ASN A 105 7.14 9.61 11.85
C ASN A 105 7.41 9.61 10.34
N MET A 106 6.47 9.09 9.54
CA MET A 106 6.65 9.05 8.09
C MET A 106 6.19 10.34 7.45
N ARG A 107 6.71 10.65 6.27
CA ARG A 107 6.21 11.72 5.41
C ARG A 107 5.96 11.16 4.03
N VAL A 108 5.08 11.79 3.27
CA VAL A 108 4.96 11.55 1.84
C VAL A 108 5.69 12.68 1.12
N ASP A 109 6.54 12.29 0.17
CA ASP A 109 7.33 13.22 -0.64
C ASP A 109 6.80 13.26 -2.09
N ASP A 110 6.16 12.17 -2.56
CA ASP A 110 5.55 12.09 -3.89
C ASP A 110 4.42 11.05 -3.92
N ILE A 111 3.59 11.09 -4.97
CA ILE A 111 2.59 10.07 -5.25
C ILE A 111 2.67 9.59 -6.71
N GLU A 112 2.41 8.31 -6.90
CA GLU A 112 2.36 7.67 -8.22
C GLU A 112 0.99 7.03 -8.41
N PHE A 113 0.26 7.43 -9.46
CA PHE A 113 -0.99 6.78 -9.82
C PHE A 113 -0.70 5.46 -10.50
N ILE A 114 -1.33 4.40 -10.00
CA ILE A 114 -1.34 3.08 -10.62
C ILE A 114 -2.63 2.89 -11.42
N ASP A 115 -3.72 3.48 -10.92
CA ASP A 115 -5.03 3.54 -11.57
C ASP A 115 -5.80 4.78 -11.07
N GLU A 116 -7.00 5.05 -11.59
CA GLU A 116 -7.86 6.17 -11.19
C GLU A 116 -8.14 6.18 -9.68
N ASN A 117 -8.20 4.98 -9.08
CA ASN A 117 -8.50 4.79 -7.65
C ASN A 117 -7.34 4.17 -6.87
N LYS A 118 -6.14 4.03 -7.46
CA LYS A 118 -4.99 3.40 -6.81
C LYS A 118 -3.75 4.26 -6.94
N VAL A 119 -3.11 4.54 -5.81
CA VAL A 119 -1.93 5.39 -5.74
C VAL A 119 -0.90 4.83 -4.78
N ARG A 120 0.38 4.97 -5.13
CA ARG A 120 1.49 4.71 -4.21
C ARG A 120 1.89 6.02 -3.57
N ALA A 121 1.86 6.06 -2.24
CA ALA A 121 2.53 7.11 -1.49
C ALA A 121 4.01 6.77 -1.41
N ILE A 122 4.87 7.71 -1.81
CA ILE A 122 6.32 7.54 -1.88
C ILE A 122 6.97 8.47 -0.87
N THR A 123 7.98 7.96 -0.16
CA THR A 123 8.88 8.78 0.65
C THR A 123 10.30 8.71 0.09
N ILE A 124 11.04 9.80 0.25
CA ILE A 124 12.44 9.91 -0.18
C ILE A 124 13.31 9.89 1.07
N ASN A 125 14.17 8.89 1.18
CA ASN A 125 15.09 8.75 2.31
C ASN A 125 16.30 9.71 2.19
N SER A 126 17.17 9.72 3.21
CA SER A 126 18.37 10.58 3.22
C SER A 126 19.41 10.25 2.13
N LYS A 127 19.27 9.13 1.43
CA LYS A 127 20.10 8.71 0.29
C LYS A 127 19.42 8.99 -1.06
N GLU A 128 18.34 9.78 -1.05
CA GLU A 128 17.55 10.11 -2.25
C GLU A 128 16.86 8.89 -2.90
N GLU A 129 16.71 7.80 -2.16
CA GLU A 129 16.01 6.60 -2.64
C GLU A 129 14.50 6.79 -2.47
N ARG A 130 13.74 6.54 -3.55
CA ARG A 130 12.28 6.52 -3.54
C ARG A 130 11.79 5.19 -2.97
N LEU A 131 11.10 5.24 -1.84
CA LEU A 131 10.56 4.08 -1.15
C LEU A 131 9.03 4.15 -1.12
N VAL A 132 8.36 3.05 -1.48
CA VAL A 132 6.91 2.96 -1.35
C VAL A 132 6.54 2.91 0.13
N LEU A 133 5.85 3.94 0.58
CA LEU A 133 5.37 4.06 1.95
C LEU A 133 4.10 3.24 2.15
N TYR A 134 3.08 3.52 1.34
CA TYR A 134 1.80 2.83 1.36
C TYR A 134 1.28 2.66 -0.07
N ASN A 135 0.66 1.52 -0.31
CA ASN A 135 -0.27 1.35 -1.41
C ASN A 135 -1.63 1.81 -0.91
N LEU A 136 -2.24 2.76 -1.61
CA LEU A 136 -3.50 3.37 -1.21
C LEU A 136 -4.55 3.12 -2.29
N GLU A 137 -5.73 2.69 -1.86
CA GLU A 137 -6.88 2.50 -2.72
C GLU A 137 -8.02 3.39 -2.24
N LYS A 138 -8.68 4.06 -3.18
CA LYS A 138 -9.84 4.90 -2.91
C LYS A 138 -11.09 4.04 -2.83
N ILE A 139 -11.72 4.01 -1.67
CA ILE A 139 -12.98 3.29 -1.43
C ILE A 139 -14.03 4.32 -1.02
N GLY A 140 -14.93 4.64 -1.95
CA GLY A 140 -15.84 5.78 -1.82
C GLY A 140 -15.06 7.10 -1.81
N ASP A 141 -15.25 7.90 -0.76
CA ASP A 141 -14.58 9.20 -0.60
C ASP A 141 -13.33 9.13 0.28
N THR A 142 -12.83 7.93 0.62
CA THR A 142 -11.70 7.78 1.55
C THR A 142 -10.60 6.89 0.97
N TRP A 143 -9.35 7.34 1.10
CA TRP A 143 -8.18 6.54 0.80
C TRP A 143 -7.86 5.58 1.94
N LYS A 144 -7.65 4.31 1.60
CA LYS A 144 -7.35 3.23 2.54
C LYS A 144 -6.06 2.51 2.16
N ILE A 145 -5.35 2.03 3.18
CA ILE A 145 -4.15 1.23 3.01
C ILE A 145 -4.56 -0.12 2.43
N ALA A 146 -4.04 -0.40 1.24
CA ALA A 146 -4.27 -1.61 0.50
C ALA A 146 -3.02 -2.49 0.49
N ILE A 147 -3.25 -3.78 0.27
CA ILE A 147 -2.20 -4.71 -0.13
C ILE A 147 -2.53 -5.15 -1.55
N TRP A 148 -1.60 -4.95 -2.48
CA TRP A 148 -1.71 -5.45 -3.84
C TRP A 148 -0.71 -6.58 -3.95
N ARG A 149 -1.19 -7.76 -4.33
CA ARG A 149 -0.41 -9.00 -4.45
C ARG A 149 -0.43 -9.47 -5.89
#